data_AF-A0A419FJD2-F1
#
_entry.id   AF-A0A419FJD2-F1
#
_cell.length_a   1.000
_cell.length_b   1.000
_cell.length_c   1.000
_cell.angle_alpha   90.00
_cell.angle_beta   90.00
_cell.angle_gamma   90.00
#
_symmetry.space_group_name_H-M   'P 1'
#
loop_
_entity.id
_entity.type
_entity.pdbx_description
1 polymer ?
#
loop_
_entity_poly.entity_id
_entity_poly.type
_entity_poly.pdbx_seq_one_letter_code
_entity_poly.pdbx_strand_id
1 'polypeptide(L)'
;MTVDMDGVFCEPPLGQNLGIHRTFYDPSAPPHSARVYPRWLNAPLDRLRFDFRRPMPGARDALLRLATVRRLILVTGRRTRPNWWLHRHDFDGFFEAVYVNQSGLGSAHYKQALLHRLQPAEHVEDDGRTAQLLAQTSETRVYLCDWPRNRDLPLDPRIVRVGGLVELAHRLAP
;
A
#
# COMPACT_ATOMS: atom_id res chain seq x y z
N MET A 1 -8.58 2.27 -9.19
CA MET A 1 -7.66 1.37 -8.47
C MET A 1 -7.01 2.15 -7.34
N THR A 2 -6.93 1.57 -6.14
CA THR A 2 -6.13 2.14 -5.05
C THR A 2 -4.78 1.41 -4.98
N VAL A 3 -3.72 2.12 -4.60
CA VAL A 3 -2.35 1.58 -4.60
C VAL A 3 -1.69 1.97 -3.28
N ASP A 4 -1.13 1.02 -2.54
CA ASP A 4 -0.23 1.35 -1.43
C ASP A 4 1.13 1.83 -1.94
N MET A 5 1.88 2.51 -1.08
CA MET A 5 3.19 3.06 -1.40
C MET A 5 4.34 2.15 -1.01
N ASP A 6 4.47 1.88 0.28
CA ASP A 6 5.61 1.17 0.84
C ASP A 6 5.58 -0.29 0.41
N GLY A 7 6.69 -0.82 -0.12
CA GLY A 7 6.76 -2.20 -0.60
C GLY A 7 6.01 -2.47 -1.91
N VAL A 8 5.30 -1.49 -2.48
CA VAL A 8 4.64 -1.59 -3.79
C VAL A 8 5.40 -0.80 -4.86
N PHE A 9 5.60 0.50 -4.65
CA PHE A 9 6.37 1.36 -5.56
C PHE A 9 7.45 2.19 -4.87
N CYS A 10 7.42 2.30 -3.54
CA CYS A 10 8.51 2.79 -2.72
C CYS A 10 9.28 1.60 -2.14
N GLU A 11 10.59 1.56 -2.38
CA GLU A 11 11.46 0.48 -1.93
C GLU A 11 11.54 0.46 -0.40
N PRO A 12 11.46 -0.72 0.24
CA PRO A 12 11.75 -0.84 1.66
C PRO A 12 13.25 -0.59 1.94
N PRO A 13 13.64 -0.27 3.19
CA PRO A 13 15.04 -0.07 3.54
C PRO A 13 15.89 -1.29 3.18
N LEU A 14 17.01 -1.07 2.50
CA LEU A 14 17.94 -2.11 2.04
C LEU A 14 17.29 -3.19 1.16
N GLY A 15 16.17 -2.90 0.49
CA GLY A 15 15.42 -3.87 -0.31
C GLY A 15 14.75 -4.98 0.51
N GLN A 16 14.73 -4.87 1.84
CA GLN A 16 14.17 -5.87 2.74
C GLN A 16 12.87 -5.38 3.38
N ASN A 17 11.75 -6.00 3.01
CA ASN A 17 10.46 -5.65 3.58
C ASN A 17 10.19 -6.35 4.92
N LEU A 18 10.96 -6.01 5.94
CA LEU A 18 10.83 -6.59 7.30
C LEU A 18 9.52 -6.24 8.00
N GLY A 19 8.80 -5.23 7.50
CA GLY A 19 7.50 -4.81 8.02
C GLY A 19 6.35 -5.76 7.69
N ILE A 20 6.55 -6.74 6.79
CA ILE A 20 5.51 -7.70 6.42
C ILE A 20 5.19 -8.62 7.58
N HIS A 21 3.90 -8.63 7.92
CA HIS A 21 3.35 -9.51 8.93
C HIS A 21 3.04 -10.88 8.35
N ARG A 22 3.29 -11.92 9.16
CA ARG A 22 2.97 -13.32 8.84
C ARG A 22 1.75 -13.86 9.58
N THR A 23 1.12 -13.02 10.40
CA THR A 23 -0.11 -13.36 11.14
C THR A 23 -1.26 -12.49 10.64
N PHE A 24 -2.45 -13.06 10.58
CA PHE A 24 -3.65 -12.37 10.13
C PHE A 24 -4.45 -11.79 11.29
N TYR A 25 -5.28 -10.80 10.98
CA TYR A 25 -6.30 -10.34 11.91
C TYR A 25 -7.53 -11.22 11.81
N ASP A 26 -8.28 -11.31 12.91
CA ASP A 26 -9.66 -11.75 12.87
C ASP A 26 -10.52 -10.59 12.32
N PRO A 27 -11.25 -10.77 11.20
CA PRO A 27 -12.06 -9.71 10.61
C PRO A 27 -13.24 -9.27 11.49
N SER A 28 -13.63 -10.08 12.48
CA SER A 28 -14.69 -9.76 13.44
C SER A 28 -14.19 -9.06 14.71
N ALA A 29 -12.87 -9.05 14.94
CA ALA A 29 -12.29 -8.43 16.13
C ALA A 29 -12.30 -6.90 16.03
N PRO A 30 -12.26 -6.19 17.18
CA PRO A 30 -12.15 -4.74 17.19
C PRO A 30 -10.90 -4.23 16.44
N PRO A 31 -10.99 -3.09 15.73
CA PRO A 31 -9.87 -2.53 15.00
C PRO A 31 -8.63 -2.28 15.87
N HIS A 32 -7.48 -2.75 15.40
CA HIS A 32 -6.22 -2.57 16.11
C HIS A 32 -5.76 -1.10 16.08
N SER A 33 -5.50 -0.51 17.25
CA SER A 33 -4.99 0.85 17.39
C SER A 33 -3.49 0.94 17.03
N ALA A 34 -3.06 2.06 16.47
CA ALA A 34 -1.65 2.40 16.32
C ALA A 34 -1.18 3.27 17.48
N ARG A 35 0.12 3.18 17.79
CA ARG A 35 0.76 4.20 18.63
C ARG A 35 0.89 5.49 17.81
N VAL A 36 0.19 6.54 18.23
CA VAL A 36 0.23 7.86 17.58
C VAL A 36 1.00 8.83 18.46
N TYR A 37 2.17 9.28 18.01
CA TYR A 37 2.92 10.33 18.70
C TYR A 37 2.37 11.73 18.37
N PRO A 38 2.68 12.75 19.20
CA PRO A 38 2.40 14.14 18.87
C PRO A 38 2.97 14.53 17.49
N ARG A 39 2.25 15.40 16.77
CA ARG A 39 2.59 15.78 15.38
C ARG A 39 4.03 16.30 15.22
N TRP A 40 4.50 17.07 16.19
CA TRP A 40 5.86 17.65 16.19
C TRP A 40 6.96 16.59 16.22
N LEU A 41 6.66 15.40 16.77
CA LEU A 41 7.60 14.27 16.81
C LEU A 41 7.39 13.31 15.62
N ASN A 42 6.13 13.03 15.28
CA ASN A 42 5.79 12.12 14.18
C ASN A 42 6.30 12.61 12.82
N ALA A 43 6.17 13.91 12.53
CA ALA A 43 6.54 14.46 11.22
C ALA A 43 8.03 14.27 10.88
N PRO A 44 9.00 14.65 11.74
CA PRO A 44 10.41 14.43 11.45
C PRO A 44 10.79 12.94 11.41
N LEU A 45 10.18 12.09 12.26
CA LEU A 45 10.44 10.65 12.25
C LEU A 45 9.95 9.98 10.96
N ASP A 46 8.74 10.32 10.49
CA ASP A 46 8.22 9.81 9.21
C ASP A 46 9.14 10.25 8.06
N ARG A 47 9.54 11.53 8.03
CA ARG A 47 10.47 12.02 7.00
C ARG A 47 11.79 11.25 6.99
N LEU A 48 12.43 11.10 8.15
CA LEU A 48 13.68 10.35 8.27
C LEU A 48 13.52 8.89 7.80
N ARG A 49 12.38 8.27 8.14
CA ARG A 49 12.09 6.88 7.80
C ARG A 49 11.81 6.66 6.31
N PHE A 50 11.18 7.64 5.65
CA PHE A 50 10.55 7.42 4.35
C PHE A 50 11.13 8.27 3.20
N ASP A 51 11.58 9.50 3.46
CA ASP A 51 11.98 10.41 2.39
C ASP A 51 13.22 9.88 1.66
N PHE A 52 14.17 9.25 2.35
CA PHE A 52 15.42 8.77 1.72
C PHE A 52 15.29 7.43 0.96
N ARG A 53 14.09 6.85 0.91
CA ARG A 53 13.84 5.59 0.20
C ARG A 53 13.85 5.81 -1.30
N ARG A 54 14.25 4.80 -2.07
CA ARG A 54 14.23 4.85 -3.54
C ARG A 54 12.88 4.33 -4.08
N PRO A 55 12.51 4.66 -5.32
CA PRO A 55 11.42 3.96 -6.00
C PRO A 55 11.83 2.51 -6.33
N MET A 56 10.84 1.61 -6.37
CA MET A 56 11.03 0.26 -6.90
C MET A 56 11.41 0.32 -8.39
N PRO A 57 12.31 -0.56 -8.88
CA PRO A 57 12.70 -0.58 -10.29
C PRO A 57 11.48 -0.72 -11.22
N GLY A 58 11.41 0.14 -12.24
CA GLY A 58 10.32 0.16 -13.22
C GLY A 58 8.95 0.63 -12.69
N ALA A 59 8.83 1.01 -11.41
CA ALA A 59 7.54 1.35 -10.81
C ALA A 59 6.89 2.58 -11.44
N ARG A 60 7.71 3.55 -11.87
CA ARG A 60 7.22 4.76 -12.54
C ARG A 60 6.48 4.41 -13.84
N ASP A 61 7.13 3.66 -14.73
CA ASP A 61 6.55 3.25 -16.01
C ASP A 61 5.35 2.33 -15.81
N ALA A 62 5.41 1.45 -14.80
CA ALA A 62 4.29 0.60 -14.43
C ALA A 62 3.05 1.41 -13.99
N LEU A 63 3.23 2.44 -13.16
CA LEU A 63 2.12 3.32 -12.77
C LEU A 63 1.59 4.13 -13.95
N LEU A 64 2.46 4.64 -14.83
CA LEU A 64 2.02 5.33 -16.05
C LEU A 64 1.15 4.44 -16.94
N ARG A 65 1.57 3.19 -17.14
CA ARG A 65 0.78 2.19 -17.86
C ARG A 65 -0.53 1.86 -17.17
N LEU A 66 -0.53 1.66 -15.86
CA LEU A 66 -1.77 1.44 -15.11
C LEU A 66 -2.70 2.65 -15.18
N ALA A 67 -2.16 3.87 -15.23
CA ALA A 67 -2.93 5.10 -15.35
C ALA A 67 -3.68 5.24 -16.70
N THR A 68 -3.24 4.53 -17.76
CA THR A 68 -3.96 4.53 -19.04
C THR A 68 -5.25 3.73 -19.00
N VAL A 69 -5.36 2.76 -18.08
CA VAL A 69 -6.50 1.84 -17.96
C VAL A 69 -7.25 1.98 -16.64
N ARG A 70 -6.72 2.73 -15.67
CA ARG A 70 -7.31 2.94 -14.34
C ARG A 70 -7.05 4.35 -13.84
N ARG A 71 -8.01 4.91 -13.10
CA ARG A 71 -7.76 6.05 -12.21
C ARG A 71 -7.02 5.56 -10.97
N LEU A 72 -5.89 6.18 -10.64
CA LEU A 72 -5.03 5.77 -9.53
C LEU A 72 -5.25 6.67 -8.31
N ILE A 73 -5.44 6.04 -7.16
CA ILE A 73 -5.55 6.70 -5.86
C ILE A 73 -4.49 6.11 -4.94
N LEU A 74 -3.63 6.95 -4.38
CA LEU A 74 -2.64 6.52 -3.40
C LEU A 74 -3.29 6.41 -2.02
N VAL A 75 -3.18 5.23 -1.40
CA VAL A 75 -3.63 4.98 -0.03
C VAL A 75 -2.48 4.41 0.78
N THR A 76 -1.93 5.18 1.72
CA THR A 76 -0.77 4.74 2.51
C THR A 76 -1.01 4.79 4.01
N GLY A 77 -0.41 3.84 4.73
CA GLY A 77 -0.37 3.81 6.20
C GLY A 77 0.48 4.92 6.84
N ARG A 78 1.26 5.67 6.06
CA ARG A 78 2.05 6.82 6.54
C ARG A 78 1.17 7.87 7.22
N ARG A 79 1.76 8.66 8.12
CA ARG A 79 1.06 9.72 8.87
C ARG A 79 1.26 11.11 8.26
N THR A 80 2.27 11.27 7.41
CA THR A 80 2.55 12.49 6.66
C THR A 80 2.33 12.28 5.16
N ARG A 81 1.95 13.36 4.45
CA ARG A 81 1.81 13.31 2.99
C ARG A 81 3.19 13.16 2.35
N PRO A 82 3.40 12.18 1.44
CA PRO A 82 4.69 11.90 0.85
C PRO A 82 5.05 12.84 -0.32
N ASN A 83 4.58 14.09 -0.31
CA ASN A 83 4.69 15.02 -1.44
C ASN A 83 6.15 15.25 -1.88
N TRP A 84 7.07 15.41 -0.91
CA TRP A 84 8.48 15.60 -1.23
C TRP A 84 9.09 14.38 -1.93
N TRP A 85 8.74 13.17 -1.49
CA TRP A 85 9.20 11.92 -2.11
C TRP A 85 8.64 11.78 -3.52
N LEU A 86 7.33 12.05 -3.69
CA LEU A 86 6.67 12.00 -4.99
C LEU A 86 7.32 12.97 -5.98
N HIS A 87 7.57 14.20 -5.54
CA HIS A 87 8.23 15.22 -6.33
C HIS A 87 9.67 14.85 -6.69
N ARG A 88 10.47 14.44 -5.70
CA ARG A 88 11.88 14.08 -5.88
C ARG A 88 12.09 12.95 -6.88
N HIS A 89 11.14 12.04 -7.00
CA HIS A 89 11.24 10.84 -7.83
C HIS A 89 10.33 10.88 -9.08
N ASP A 90 9.81 12.06 -9.44
CA ASP A 90 9.01 12.28 -10.65
C ASP A 90 7.69 11.47 -10.72
N PHE A 91 7.01 11.30 -9.59
CA PHE A 91 5.68 10.68 -9.46
C PHE A 91 4.55 11.72 -9.32
N ASP A 92 4.85 13.02 -9.40
CA ASP A 92 3.83 14.07 -9.38
C ASP A 92 2.79 13.86 -10.48
N GLY A 93 1.52 14.07 -10.13
CA GLY A 93 0.40 13.95 -11.07
C GLY A 93 -0.07 12.52 -11.38
N PHE A 94 0.58 11.48 -10.84
CA PHE A 94 0.20 10.08 -11.12
C PHE A 94 -1.10 9.68 -10.42
N PHE A 95 -1.36 10.29 -9.27
CA PHE A 95 -2.49 9.95 -8.42
C PHE A 95 -3.50 11.09 -8.39
N GLU A 96 -4.75 10.76 -8.63
CA GLU A 96 -5.86 11.71 -8.53
C GLU A 96 -6.07 12.18 -7.09
N ALA A 97 -5.85 11.28 -6.13
CA ALA A 97 -5.96 11.57 -4.71
C ALA A 97 -4.90 10.81 -3.91
N VAL A 98 -4.48 11.42 -2.80
CA VAL A 98 -3.52 10.85 -1.86
C VAL A 98 -4.14 10.85 -0.48
N TYR A 99 -4.36 9.66 0.09
CA TYR A 99 -4.89 9.46 1.43
C TYR A 99 -3.81 8.90 2.36
N VAL A 100 -3.57 9.62 3.45
CA VAL A 100 -2.64 9.21 4.51
C VAL A 100 -3.40 8.94 5.80
N ASN A 101 -2.86 8.07 6.65
CA ASN A 101 -3.53 7.68 7.87
C ASN A 101 -3.55 8.82 8.90
N GLN A 102 -4.69 9.46 9.06
CA GLN A 102 -4.93 10.50 10.08
C GLN A 102 -5.67 9.99 11.33
N SER A 103 -5.96 8.68 11.39
CA SER A 103 -6.79 8.06 12.44
C SER A 103 -5.97 7.50 13.63
N GLY A 104 -6.63 7.00 14.66
CA GLY A 104 -5.98 6.20 15.71
C GLY A 104 -5.62 4.76 15.30
N LEU A 105 -5.96 4.33 14.07
CA LEU A 105 -5.91 2.93 13.65
C LEU A 105 -4.54 2.51 13.10
N GLY A 106 -4.22 1.23 13.22
CA GLY A 106 -3.16 0.57 12.46
C GLY A 106 -3.40 0.64 10.95
N SER A 107 -2.32 0.51 10.16
CA SER A 107 -2.38 0.66 8.69
C SER A 107 -3.46 -0.20 8.04
N ALA A 108 -3.55 -1.49 8.40
CA ALA A 108 -4.51 -2.42 7.83
C ALA A 108 -5.98 -1.98 8.07
N HIS A 109 -6.33 -1.65 9.32
CA HIS A 109 -7.69 -1.22 9.67
C HIS A 109 -8.02 0.19 9.13
N TYR A 110 -7.03 1.08 9.05
CA TYR A 110 -7.21 2.36 8.37
C TYR A 110 -7.53 2.16 6.88
N LYS A 111 -6.74 1.33 6.18
CA LYS A 111 -6.97 0.99 4.77
C LYS A 111 -8.34 0.33 4.60
N GLN A 112 -8.69 -0.63 5.46
CA GLN A 112 -10.02 -1.26 5.46
C GLN A 112 -11.15 -0.24 5.56
N ALA A 113 -11.13 0.62 6.57
CA ALA A 113 -12.16 1.65 6.75
C ALA A 113 -12.25 2.61 5.56
N LEU A 114 -11.10 3.02 5.00
CA LEU A 114 -11.05 3.90 3.85
C LEU A 114 -11.55 3.22 2.58
N LEU A 115 -11.15 1.97 2.32
CA LEU A 115 -11.56 1.21 1.13
C LEU A 115 -13.03 0.85 1.20
N HIS A 116 -13.59 0.57 2.38
CA HIS A 116 -15.03 0.42 2.56
C HIS A 116 -15.79 1.68 2.14
N ARG A 117 -15.24 2.87 2.43
CA ARG A 117 -15.83 4.15 2.01
C ARG A 117 -15.66 4.44 0.52
N LEU A 118 -14.48 4.15 -0.05
CA LEU A 118 -14.17 4.44 -1.45
C LEU A 118 -14.72 3.38 -2.42
N GLN A 119 -15.01 2.18 -1.92
CA GLN A 119 -15.46 1.00 -2.66
C GLN A 119 -14.67 0.78 -3.98
N PRO A 120 -13.32 0.75 -3.95
CA PRO A 120 -12.57 0.55 -5.17
C PRO A 120 -12.74 -0.89 -5.68
N ALA A 121 -12.82 -1.05 -6.99
CA ALA A 121 -12.85 -2.38 -7.61
C ALA A 121 -11.55 -3.17 -7.33
N GLU A 122 -10.41 -2.48 -7.23
CA GLU A 122 -9.08 -3.08 -7.13
C GLU A 122 -8.19 -2.31 -6.13
N HIS A 123 -7.36 -3.05 -5.40
CA HIS A 123 -6.31 -2.53 -4.50
C HIS A 123 -4.98 -3.27 -4.71
N VAL A 124 -3.85 -2.56 -4.63
CA VAL A 124 -2.50 -3.15 -4.65
C VAL A 124 -1.83 -2.97 -3.29
N GLU A 125 -1.32 -4.06 -2.73
CA GLU A 125 -0.80 -4.15 -1.35
C GLU A 125 0.49 -4.99 -1.31
N ASP A 126 1.35 -4.79 -0.31
CA ASP A 126 2.56 -5.60 -0.06
C ASP A 126 2.46 -6.48 1.19
N ASP A 127 1.66 -6.05 2.17
CA ASP A 127 1.47 -6.74 3.44
C ASP A 127 0.32 -7.77 3.37
N GLY A 128 0.68 -9.05 3.54
CA GLY A 128 -0.28 -10.16 3.44
C GLY A 128 -1.40 -10.10 4.49
N ARG A 129 -1.14 -9.55 5.68
CA ARG A 129 -2.17 -9.34 6.72
C ARG A 129 -3.20 -8.32 6.27
N THR A 130 -2.76 -7.21 5.70
CA THR A 130 -3.64 -6.19 5.16
C THR A 130 -4.45 -6.74 3.98
N ALA A 131 -3.79 -7.41 3.04
CA ALA A 131 -4.46 -8.05 1.91
C ALA A 131 -5.54 -9.06 2.36
N GLN A 132 -5.22 -9.90 3.35
CA GLN A 132 -6.16 -10.86 3.95
C GLN A 132 -7.39 -10.16 4.54
N LEU A 133 -7.16 -9.14 5.37
CA LEU A 133 -8.24 -8.39 6.01
C LEU A 133 -9.15 -7.74 4.97
N LEU A 134 -8.57 -7.11 3.94
CA LEU A 134 -9.32 -6.45 2.87
C LEU A 134 -10.15 -7.43 2.06
N ALA A 135 -9.57 -8.57 1.66
CA ALA A 135 -10.30 -9.60 0.95
C ALA A 135 -11.49 -10.10 1.78
N GLN A 136 -11.28 -10.41 3.07
CA GLN A 136 -12.33 -10.94 3.93
C GLN A 136 -13.47 -9.96 4.25
N THR A 137 -13.26 -8.66 4.07
CA THR A 137 -14.21 -7.62 4.53
C THR A 137 -14.68 -6.68 3.44
N SER A 138 -14.32 -6.94 2.18
CA SER A 138 -14.77 -6.16 1.04
C SER A 138 -14.85 -7.00 -0.23
N GLU A 139 -15.54 -6.45 -1.24
CA GLU A 139 -15.56 -7.00 -2.60
C GLU A 139 -14.37 -6.53 -3.45
N THR A 140 -13.44 -5.75 -2.87
CA THR A 140 -12.27 -5.24 -3.58
C THR A 140 -11.35 -6.40 -3.96
N ARG A 141 -11.02 -6.51 -5.25
CA ARG A 141 -9.97 -7.43 -5.70
C ARG A 141 -8.61 -6.93 -5.23
N VAL A 142 -7.88 -7.76 -4.49
CA VAL A 142 -6.57 -7.41 -3.95
C VAL A 142 -5.46 -8.06 -4.76
N TYR A 143 -4.54 -7.23 -5.25
CA TYR A 143 -3.27 -7.66 -5.83
C TYR A 143 -2.18 -7.56 -4.78
N LEU A 144 -1.60 -8.70 -4.40
CA LEU A 144 -0.52 -8.74 -3.41
C LEU A 144 0.83 -8.83 -4.13
N CYS A 145 1.67 -7.80 -3.95
CA CYS A 145 3.06 -7.82 -4.39
C CYS A 145 3.84 -8.90 -3.64
N ASP A 146 4.53 -9.75 -4.40
CA ASP A 146 5.31 -10.85 -3.87
C ASP A 146 6.54 -10.35 -3.12
N TRP A 147 6.68 -10.80 -1.88
CA TRP A 147 7.85 -10.56 -1.06
C TRP A 147 8.23 -11.86 -0.35
N PRO A 148 9.52 -12.13 -0.08
CA PRO A 148 9.94 -13.37 0.57
C PRO A 148 9.18 -13.70 1.86
N ARG A 149 8.78 -12.68 2.64
CA ARG A 149 8.05 -12.87 3.90
C ARG A 149 6.55 -13.20 3.73
N ASN A 150 5.95 -12.94 2.56
CA ASN A 150 4.52 -13.19 2.32
C ASN A 150 4.22 -14.40 1.40
N ARG A 151 5.23 -15.03 0.78
CA ARG A 151 5.08 -16.11 -0.21
C ARG A 151 4.22 -17.29 0.24
N ASP A 152 4.53 -17.84 1.41
CA ASP A 152 3.91 -19.10 1.89
C ASP A 152 2.70 -18.86 2.80
N LEU A 153 2.10 -17.68 2.74
CA LEU A 153 0.93 -17.37 3.55
C LEU A 153 -0.34 -18.02 2.96
N PRO A 154 -1.20 -18.64 3.79
CA PRO A 154 -2.45 -19.26 3.34
C PRO A 154 -3.52 -18.18 3.12
N LEU A 155 -3.40 -17.46 2.01
CA LEU A 155 -4.24 -16.31 1.68
C LEU A 155 -5.64 -16.71 1.19
N ASP A 156 -6.59 -15.80 1.35
CA ASP A 156 -7.91 -15.87 0.71
C ASP A 156 -7.76 -16.05 -0.81
N PRO A 157 -8.51 -16.96 -1.45
CA PRO A 157 -8.39 -17.26 -2.88
C PRO A 157 -8.71 -16.07 -3.79
N ARG A 158 -9.38 -15.02 -3.29
CA ARG A 158 -9.62 -13.77 -4.04
C ARG A 158 -8.39 -12.88 -4.16
N ILE A 159 -7.34 -13.15 -3.37
CA ILE A 159 -6.09 -12.40 -3.43
C ILE A 159 -5.25 -12.92 -4.60
N VAL A 160 -4.94 -12.02 -5.54
CA VAL A 160 -4.13 -12.34 -6.71
C VAL A 160 -2.68 -11.94 -6.42
N ARG A 161 -1.78 -12.92 -6.32
CA ARG A 161 -0.34 -12.64 -6.21
C ARG A 161 0.22 -12.15 -7.54
N VAL A 162 1.10 -11.15 -7.45
CA VAL A 162 1.90 -10.61 -8.57
C VAL A 162 3.33 -10.41 -8.09
N GLY A 163 4.33 -10.64 -8.93
CA GLY A 163 5.74 -10.40 -8.61
C GLY A 163 6.08 -8.94 -8.30
N GLY A 164 5.18 -8.02 -8.65
CA GLY A 164 5.27 -6.61 -8.30
C GLY A 164 4.42 -5.76 -9.23
N LEU A 165 4.56 -4.44 -9.09
CA LEU A 165 3.78 -3.47 -9.86
C LEU A 165 4.03 -3.56 -11.38
N VAL A 166 5.26 -3.84 -11.79
CA VAL A 166 5.63 -4.01 -13.20
C VAL A 166 4.86 -5.16 -13.82
N GLU A 167 4.81 -6.32 -13.15
CA GLU A 167 4.05 -7.46 -13.64
C GLU A 167 2.55 -7.16 -13.68
N LEU A 168 2.02 -6.51 -12.65
CA LEU A 168 0.62 -6.11 -12.63
C LEU A 168 0.26 -5.20 -13.81
N ALA A 169 1.13 -4.24 -14.14
CA ALA A 169 0.95 -3.37 -15.30
C ALA A 169 0.92 -4.16 -16.61
N HIS A 170 1.80 -5.17 -16.79
CA HIS A 170 1.76 -6.04 -17.97
C HIS A 170 0.47 -6.84 -18.08
N ARG A 171 -0.10 -7.28 -16.95
CA ARG A 171 -1.36 -8.04 -16.94
C ARG A 171 -2.58 -7.20 -17.26
N LEU A 172 -2.63 -5.95 -16.78
CA LEU A 172 -3.84 -5.11 -16.85
C LEU A 172 -3.80 -4.06 -17.97
N ALA A 173 -2.61 -3.69 -18.44
CA ALA A 173 -2.37 -2.71 -19.50
C ALA A 173 -1.35 -3.28 -20.52
N PRO A 174 -1.69 -4.38 -21.21
CA PRO A 174 -0.79 -5.06 -22.15
C PRO A 174 -0.36 -4.14 -23.30
#